data_AF-A0A081D1V5-F1
#
_entry.id   AF-A0A081D1V5-F1
#
_cell.length_a   1.000
_cell.length_b   1.000
_cell.length_c   1.000
_cell.angle_alpha   90.00
_cell.angle_beta   90.00
_cell.angle_gamma   90.00
#
_symmetry.space_group_name_H-M   'P 1'
#
loop_
_entity.id
_entity.type
_entity.pdbx_description
1 polymer ?
#
loop_
_entity_poly.entity_id
_entity_poly.type
_entity_poly.pdbx_seq_one_letter_code
_entity_poly.pdbx_strand_id
1 'polypeptide(L)'
;MSHLAWLILIIGWLVFLLYYVSSFYKWGVLTFSSYFWIRYNVLPILVMSPFAASDQNMEAVGDSIYLIRDYINEAFYLSVLGVVFVIVGMGLATFSSGKSAVFTFVEKGYAFWQTKPGVWISLGVIIVATLGLVALGVRPFQGRQFSFENTSLRPAINLYSVILPTITLSLLVYGFGYSRFFVFAGFMCSALGLMIGTRGASIEVLFMFVVCLIMTYRYRNLAAFTLSIFGFVTIAIAIGILRSTADGDSGVDVLQVVTFQIFYGNNFSDFRDYAWILSGFNGRFYHGMTYLAGYMALIPSFISDFRGDFRMGVVTATLAGLDPQFHAGLRPTLFGEAYLNFGIPGVVVIATLFGYYFGKLQMWVHDNLQPNRLGLRKVACGYIAFLFLFNAVFTPGFYYVYVVAAWLTGGIILSYLFDRPALDSKAQAAKT
;
A
#
# COMPACT_ATOMS: atom_id res chain seq x y z
N MET A 1 -22.59 13.12 12.28
CA MET A 1 -22.06 13.97 11.19
C MET A 1 -22.98 15.16 10.96
N SER A 2 -22.45 16.32 10.56
CA SER A 2 -23.25 17.52 10.24
C SER A 2 -24.08 17.34 8.96
N HIS A 3 -25.12 18.17 8.75
CA HIS A 3 -25.90 18.17 7.50
C HIS A 3 -25.01 18.47 6.27
N LEU A 4 -24.03 19.37 6.41
CA LEU A 4 -23.06 19.67 5.35
C LEU A 4 -22.21 18.44 5.01
N ALA A 5 -21.75 17.69 6.02
CA ALA A 5 -20.95 16.50 5.81
C ALA A 5 -21.75 15.39 5.11
N TRP A 6 -23.03 15.22 5.45
CA TRP A 6 -23.94 14.32 4.73
C TRP A 6 -24.14 14.72 3.26
N LEU A 7 -24.32 16.01 2.98
CA LEU A 7 -24.45 16.51 1.61
C LEU A 7 -23.17 16.21 0.80
N ILE A 8 -22.00 16.52 1.37
CA ILE A 8 -20.70 16.23 0.74
C ILE A 8 -20.52 14.72 0.51
N LEU A 9 -20.97 13.87 1.45
CA LEU A 9 -20.91 12.42 1.31
C LEU A 9 -21.76 11.92 0.14
N ILE A 10 -22.99 12.41 0.00
CA ILE A 10 -23.90 12.08 -1.11
C ILE A 10 -23.30 12.52 -2.44
N ILE A 11 -22.79 13.76 -2.51
CA ILE A 11 -22.12 14.29 -3.70
C ILE A 11 -20.86 13.47 -4.01
N GLY A 12 -20.09 13.09 -2.99
CA GLY A 12 -18.90 12.26 -3.14
C GLY A 12 -19.19 10.91 -3.77
N TRP A 13 -20.28 10.24 -3.35
CA TRP A 13 -20.76 9.02 -3.99
C TRP A 13 -21.15 9.25 -5.44
N LEU A 14 -21.88 10.33 -5.74
CA LEU A 14 -22.25 10.66 -7.11
C LEU A 14 -21.02 10.90 -8.00
N VAL A 15 -20.05 11.70 -7.53
CA VAL A 15 -18.80 11.97 -8.26
C VAL A 15 -18.01 10.68 -8.48
N PHE A 16 -17.91 9.81 -7.47
CA PHE A 16 -17.24 8.53 -7.61
C PHE A 16 -17.94 7.62 -8.63
N LEU A 17 -19.27 7.53 -8.60
CA LEU A 17 -20.04 6.74 -9.57
C LEU A 17 -19.85 7.27 -10.99
N LEU A 18 -19.96 8.58 -11.20
CA LEU A 18 -19.72 9.22 -12.50
C LEU A 18 -18.29 8.98 -13.00
N TYR A 19 -17.29 9.12 -12.12
CA TYR A 19 -15.90 8.81 -12.43
C TYR A 19 -15.72 7.34 -12.81
N TYR A 20 -16.28 6.43 -12.03
CA TYR A 20 -16.14 5.00 -12.21
C TYR A 20 -16.77 4.55 -13.53
N VAL A 21 -17.99 5.01 -13.82
CA VAL A 21 -18.70 4.77 -15.08
C VAL A 21 -17.95 5.37 -16.25
N SER A 22 -17.51 6.64 -16.17
CA SER A 22 -16.73 7.30 -17.22
C SER A 22 -15.40 6.58 -17.49
N SER A 23 -14.68 6.19 -16.44
CA SER A 23 -13.44 5.42 -16.55
C SER A 23 -13.69 4.06 -17.20
N PHE A 24 -14.78 3.38 -16.84
CA PHE A 24 -15.16 2.11 -17.43
C PHE A 24 -15.50 2.26 -18.93
N TYR A 25 -16.26 3.30 -19.32
CA TYR A 25 -16.53 3.57 -20.74
C TYR A 25 -15.26 3.94 -21.52
N LYS A 26 -14.36 4.73 -20.93
CA LYS A 26 -13.12 5.18 -21.59
C LYS A 26 -12.12 4.05 -21.80
N TRP A 27 -11.92 3.21 -20.79
CA TRP A 27 -10.84 2.20 -20.79
C TRP A 27 -11.35 0.78 -21.02
N GLY A 28 -12.65 0.54 -20.89
CA GLY A 28 -13.27 -0.78 -20.94
C GLY A 28 -12.96 -1.68 -19.74
N VAL A 29 -12.14 -1.20 -18.79
CA VAL A 29 -11.70 -1.94 -17.61
C VAL A 29 -11.41 -1.03 -16.42
N LEU A 30 -11.32 -1.65 -15.24
CA LEU A 30 -10.79 -1.04 -14.03
C LEU A 30 -9.34 -0.61 -14.23
N THR A 31 -9.01 0.57 -13.70
CA THR A 31 -7.67 1.15 -13.80
C THR A 31 -6.99 1.18 -12.43
N PHE A 32 -5.69 1.49 -12.37
CA PHE A 32 -5.01 1.80 -11.10
C PHE A 32 -5.73 2.86 -10.29
N SER A 33 -6.35 3.83 -10.96
CA SER A 33 -7.14 4.87 -10.32
C SER A 33 -8.42 4.32 -9.72
N SER A 34 -9.12 3.40 -10.38
CA SER A 34 -10.27 2.72 -9.79
C SER A 34 -9.89 1.99 -8.50
N TYR A 35 -8.76 1.26 -8.50
CA TYR A 35 -8.22 0.60 -7.32
C TYR A 35 -7.86 1.59 -6.20
N PHE A 36 -7.13 2.66 -6.53
CA PHE A 36 -6.73 3.70 -5.58
C PHE A 36 -7.95 4.38 -4.94
N TRP A 37 -8.93 4.77 -5.75
CA TRP A 37 -10.15 5.42 -5.27
C TRP A 37 -10.92 4.51 -4.34
N ILE A 38 -11.14 3.24 -4.72
CA ILE A 38 -11.86 2.28 -3.88
C ILE A 38 -11.15 2.08 -2.54
N ARG A 39 -9.85 1.75 -2.58
CA ARG A 39 -9.09 1.34 -1.39
C ARG A 39 -8.80 2.48 -0.42
N TYR A 40 -8.38 3.63 -0.93
CA TYR A 40 -7.85 4.72 -0.10
C TYR A 40 -8.83 5.87 0.10
N ASN A 41 -9.96 5.89 -0.61
CA ASN A 41 -10.93 6.99 -0.53
C ASN A 41 -12.36 6.50 -0.26
N VAL A 42 -12.93 5.68 -1.14
CA VAL A 42 -14.33 5.23 -0.99
C VAL A 42 -14.49 4.40 0.28
N LEU A 43 -13.66 3.38 0.48
CA LEU A 43 -13.78 2.54 1.66
C LEU A 43 -13.50 3.33 2.95
N PRO A 44 -12.36 4.04 3.12
CA PRO A 44 -12.05 4.69 4.39
C PRO A 44 -12.89 5.95 4.62
N ILE A 45 -13.25 6.72 3.59
CA ILE A 45 -13.91 8.02 3.76
C ILE A 45 -15.42 7.91 3.53
N LEU A 46 -15.86 7.35 2.40
CA LEU A 46 -17.29 7.34 2.04
C LEU A 46 -18.08 6.22 2.74
N VAL A 47 -17.48 5.04 2.89
CA VAL A 47 -18.13 3.89 3.55
C VAL A 47 -17.97 3.99 5.06
N MET A 48 -16.79 4.29 5.59
CA MET A 48 -16.57 4.26 7.05
C MET A 48 -17.01 5.50 7.82
N SER A 49 -17.17 6.67 7.18
CA SER A 49 -17.53 7.89 7.92
C SER A 49 -18.87 7.80 8.68
N PRO A 50 -19.94 7.13 8.18
CA PRO A 50 -21.16 6.94 8.96
C PRO A 50 -20.97 6.03 10.18
N PHE A 51 -20.07 5.05 10.09
CA PHE A 51 -19.85 4.04 11.14
C PHE A 51 -18.85 4.50 12.20
N ALA A 52 -17.93 5.41 11.86
CA ALA A 52 -16.86 5.87 12.74
C ALA A 52 -17.34 6.54 14.04
N ALA A 53 -18.58 7.07 14.06
CA ALA A 53 -19.19 7.70 15.23
C ALA A 53 -20.00 6.73 16.11
N SER A 54 -20.21 5.49 15.66
CA SER A 54 -21.10 4.53 16.32
C SER A 54 -20.56 4.10 17.69
N ASP A 55 -21.44 3.88 18.67
CA ASP A 55 -21.07 3.32 19.99
C ASP A 55 -20.45 1.92 19.86
N GLN A 56 -20.71 1.21 18.76
CA GLN A 56 -20.09 -0.09 18.48
C GLN A 56 -18.56 -0.01 18.34
N ASN A 57 -17.99 1.19 18.14
CA ASN A 57 -16.54 1.38 18.20
C ASN A 57 -15.97 1.39 19.63
N MET A 58 -16.79 1.50 20.68
CA MET A 58 -16.31 1.50 22.08
C MET A 58 -15.50 0.25 22.42
N GLU A 59 -15.80 -0.88 21.80
CA GLU A 59 -15.03 -2.11 21.98
C GLU A 59 -13.58 -1.96 21.46
N ALA A 60 -13.35 -1.11 20.46
CA ALA A 60 -12.03 -0.87 19.88
C ALA A 60 -11.27 0.31 20.48
N VAL A 61 -11.97 1.36 20.96
CA VAL A 61 -11.35 2.63 21.41
C VAL A 61 -11.68 3.03 22.85
N GLY A 62 -12.53 2.26 23.54
CA GLY A 62 -13.03 2.55 24.87
C GLY A 62 -13.78 3.89 24.93
N ASP A 63 -13.63 4.58 26.06
CA ASP A 63 -14.25 5.90 26.31
C ASP A 63 -13.71 7.02 25.41
N SER A 64 -12.61 6.78 24.67
CA SER A 64 -12.10 7.74 23.69
C SER A 64 -13.11 8.02 22.57
N ILE A 65 -14.16 7.20 22.42
CA ILE A 65 -15.22 7.41 21.43
C ILE A 65 -15.89 8.79 21.57
N TYR A 66 -16.02 9.30 22.80
CA TYR A 66 -16.67 10.58 23.06
C TYR A 66 -15.84 11.73 22.49
N LEU A 67 -14.51 11.67 22.63
CA LEU A 67 -13.58 12.62 22.02
C LEU A 67 -13.56 12.49 20.50
N ILE A 68 -13.52 11.26 19.98
CA ILE A 68 -13.48 11.00 18.54
C ILE A 68 -14.69 11.63 17.83
N ARG A 69 -15.88 11.53 18.41
CA ARG A 69 -17.13 12.05 17.85
C ARG A 69 -17.08 13.53 17.50
N ASP A 70 -16.41 14.33 18.32
CA ASP A 70 -16.30 15.77 18.13
C ASP A 70 -15.43 16.13 16.91
N TYR A 71 -14.47 15.27 16.56
CA TYR A 71 -13.49 15.51 15.49
C TYR A 71 -13.78 14.75 14.17
N ILE A 72 -14.85 13.94 14.11
CA ILE A 72 -15.22 13.20 12.90
C ILE A 72 -15.48 14.11 11.70
N ASN A 73 -16.16 15.24 11.92
CA ASN A 73 -16.44 16.18 10.83
C ASN A 73 -15.15 16.83 10.30
N GLU A 74 -14.21 17.17 11.19
CA GLU A 74 -12.91 17.74 10.79
C GLU A 74 -12.10 16.74 9.98
N ALA A 75 -11.98 15.49 10.47
CA ALA A 75 -11.32 14.40 9.75
C ALA A 75 -11.95 14.18 8.36
N PHE A 76 -13.28 14.27 8.27
CA PHE A 76 -14.03 14.18 7.01
C PHE A 76 -13.66 15.30 6.04
N TYR A 77 -13.75 16.56 6.47
CA TYR A 77 -13.49 17.71 5.60
C TYR A 77 -12.04 17.72 5.10
N LEU A 78 -11.07 17.42 5.98
CA LEU A 78 -9.65 17.35 5.59
C LEU A 78 -9.38 16.23 4.59
N SER A 79 -10.02 15.07 4.78
CA SER A 79 -9.87 13.94 3.85
C SER A 79 -10.49 14.26 2.48
N VAL A 80 -11.70 14.84 2.45
CA VAL A 80 -12.37 15.27 1.21
C VAL A 80 -11.57 16.36 0.50
N LEU A 81 -11.03 17.34 1.23
CA LEU A 81 -10.17 18.37 0.66
C LEU A 81 -8.97 17.76 -0.08
N GLY A 82 -8.30 16.79 0.55
CA GLY A 82 -7.22 16.04 -0.09
C GLY A 82 -7.67 15.37 -1.39
N VAL A 83 -8.83 14.70 -1.39
CA VAL A 83 -9.41 14.08 -2.61
C VAL A 83 -9.61 15.08 -3.73
N VAL A 84 -10.19 16.25 -3.44
CA VAL A 84 -10.41 17.31 -4.44
C VAL A 84 -9.09 17.72 -5.09
N PHE A 85 -8.04 17.94 -4.29
CA PHE A 85 -6.75 18.36 -4.82
C PHE A 85 -5.97 17.23 -5.50
N VAL A 86 -6.20 15.96 -5.17
CA VAL A 86 -5.72 14.82 -6.00
C VAL A 86 -6.33 14.90 -7.40
N ILE A 87 -7.63 15.16 -7.52
CA ILE A 87 -8.32 15.28 -8.82
C ILE A 87 -7.75 16.47 -9.61
N VAL A 88 -7.54 17.62 -8.95
CA VAL A 88 -6.89 18.78 -9.56
C VAL A 88 -5.49 18.41 -10.09
N GLY A 89 -4.66 17.74 -9.28
CA GLY A 89 -3.35 17.25 -9.69
C GLY A 89 -3.41 16.32 -10.90
N MET A 90 -4.33 15.35 -10.89
CA MET A 90 -4.55 14.44 -12.02
C MET A 90 -4.97 15.20 -13.29
N GLY A 91 -5.78 16.25 -13.15
CA GLY A 91 -6.13 17.15 -14.25
C GLY A 91 -4.90 17.88 -14.81
N LEU A 92 -4.07 18.46 -13.94
CA LEU A 92 -2.82 19.13 -14.33
C LEU A 92 -1.84 18.20 -15.08
N ALA A 93 -1.84 16.91 -14.74
CA ALA A 93 -1.00 15.93 -15.41
C ALA A 93 -1.29 15.83 -16.91
N THR A 94 -2.55 16.02 -17.32
CA THR A 94 -2.99 15.90 -18.74
C THR A 94 -2.40 16.98 -19.64
N PHE A 95 -2.01 18.13 -19.09
CA PHE A 95 -1.35 19.22 -19.82
C PHE A 95 0.16 19.05 -19.94
N SER A 96 0.74 18.06 -19.24
CA SER A 96 2.18 17.83 -19.27
C SER A 96 2.52 16.64 -20.16
N SER A 97 3.34 16.90 -21.18
CA SER A 97 3.92 15.86 -22.02
C SER A 97 5.13 15.20 -21.34
N GLY A 98 5.41 13.97 -21.73
CA GLY A 98 6.62 13.26 -21.33
C GLY A 98 6.48 12.35 -20.11
N LYS A 99 7.30 11.30 -20.12
CA LYS A 99 7.39 10.29 -19.07
C LYS A 99 8.25 10.78 -17.92
N SER A 100 7.79 10.60 -16.67
CA SER A 100 8.59 10.93 -15.48
C SER A 100 9.87 10.07 -15.40
N ALA A 101 10.97 10.67 -14.93
CA ALA A 101 12.23 9.96 -14.69
C ALA A 101 12.06 8.76 -13.75
N VAL A 102 11.18 8.88 -12.74
CA VAL A 102 10.86 7.80 -11.80
C VAL A 102 10.33 6.57 -12.54
N PHE A 103 9.45 6.75 -13.53
CA PHE A 103 8.88 5.64 -14.29
C PHE A 103 9.91 4.98 -15.20
N THR A 104 10.87 5.76 -15.70
CA THR A 104 12.00 5.22 -16.47
C THR A 104 12.96 4.44 -15.58
N PHE A 105 13.22 4.93 -14.37
CA PHE A 105 14.02 4.22 -13.37
C PHE A 105 13.38 2.88 -12.99
N VAL A 106 12.08 2.87 -12.67
CA VAL A 106 11.33 1.64 -12.34
C VAL A 106 11.33 0.66 -13.50
N GLU A 107 11.06 1.12 -14.73
CA GLU A 107 11.05 0.22 -15.89
C GLU A 107 12.42 -0.41 -16.17
N LYS A 108 13.51 0.38 -16.12
CA LYS A 108 14.87 -0.11 -16.32
C LYS A 108 15.27 -1.10 -15.23
N GLY A 109 15.02 -0.78 -13.96
CA GLY A 109 15.37 -1.66 -12.84
C GLY A 109 14.55 -2.95 -12.82
N TYR A 110 13.26 -2.89 -13.13
CA TYR A 110 12.39 -4.05 -13.15
C TYR A 110 12.69 -5.00 -14.33
N ALA A 111 13.26 -4.49 -15.43
CA ALA A 111 13.52 -5.29 -16.62
C ALA A 111 14.40 -6.52 -16.35
N PHE A 112 15.48 -6.36 -15.56
CA PHE A 112 16.37 -7.48 -15.21
C PHE A 112 15.65 -8.56 -14.40
N TRP A 113 14.82 -8.16 -13.43
CA TRP A 113 14.09 -9.08 -12.57
C TRP A 113 13.04 -9.91 -13.33
N GLN A 114 12.74 -9.52 -14.57
CA GLN A 114 11.86 -10.22 -15.51
C GLN A 114 12.62 -11.08 -16.53
N THR A 115 13.89 -11.40 -16.25
CA THR A 115 14.71 -12.34 -17.01
C THR A 115 14.83 -13.68 -16.27
N LYS A 116 15.21 -14.76 -16.98
CA LYS A 116 15.42 -16.08 -16.36
C LYS A 116 16.44 -16.03 -15.19
N PRO A 117 17.63 -15.40 -15.33
CA PRO A 117 18.53 -15.21 -14.19
C PRO A 117 17.90 -14.40 -13.06
N GLY A 118 17.20 -13.30 -13.38
CA GLY A 118 16.58 -12.43 -12.39
C GLY A 118 15.56 -13.13 -11.50
N VAL A 119 14.69 -13.98 -12.06
CA VAL A 119 13.70 -14.73 -11.26
C VAL A 119 14.33 -15.82 -10.40
N TRP A 120 15.40 -16.47 -10.87
CA TRP A 120 16.15 -17.44 -10.06
C TRP A 120 16.87 -16.77 -8.90
N ILE A 121 17.51 -15.62 -9.15
CA ILE A 121 18.13 -14.80 -8.10
C ILE A 121 17.05 -14.36 -7.09
N SER A 122 15.89 -13.92 -7.57
CA SER A 122 14.77 -13.53 -6.70
C SER A 122 14.32 -14.68 -5.80
N LEU A 123 14.19 -15.89 -6.36
CA LEU A 123 13.84 -17.08 -5.59
C LEU A 123 14.93 -17.44 -4.55
N GLY A 124 16.21 -17.33 -4.92
CA GLY A 124 17.32 -17.53 -3.99
C GLY A 124 17.31 -16.52 -2.84
N VAL A 125 17.12 -15.23 -3.15
CA VAL A 125 17.05 -14.15 -2.16
C VAL A 125 15.92 -14.40 -1.16
N ILE A 126 14.73 -14.79 -1.63
CA ILE A 126 13.60 -14.98 -0.71
C ILE A 126 13.77 -16.22 0.17
N ILE A 127 14.35 -17.31 -0.35
CA ILE A 127 14.67 -18.50 0.44
C ILE A 127 15.68 -18.14 1.53
N VAL A 128 16.78 -17.47 1.19
CA VAL A 128 17.81 -17.06 2.15
C VAL A 128 17.24 -16.11 3.20
N ALA A 129 16.44 -15.12 2.79
CA ALA A 129 15.81 -14.19 3.73
C ALA A 129 14.84 -14.90 4.69
N THR A 130 14.06 -15.87 4.18
CA THR A 130 13.13 -16.67 5.00
C THR A 130 13.89 -17.52 6.01
N LEU A 131 14.93 -18.24 5.57
CA LEU A 131 15.78 -19.05 6.44
C LEU A 131 16.48 -18.19 7.51
N GLY A 132 16.92 -16.97 7.13
CA GLY A 132 17.50 -16.00 8.06
C GLY A 132 16.50 -15.58 9.15
N LEU A 133 15.25 -15.28 8.80
CA LEU A 133 14.22 -14.95 9.80
C LEU A 133 13.90 -16.13 10.72
N VAL A 134 13.84 -17.36 10.19
CA VAL A 134 13.65 -18.56 11.01
C VAL A 134 14.82 -18.76 11.96
N ALA A 135 16.06 -18.57 11.49
CA ALA A 135 17.27 -18.66 12.32
C ALA A 135 17.31 -17.60 13.43
N LEU A 136 16.71 -16.42 13.19
CA LEU A 136 16.53 -15.37 14.20
C LEU A 136 15.40 -15.67 15.21
N GLY A 137 14.68 -16.79 15.05
CA GLY A 137 13.62 -17.21 15.98
C GLY A 137 12.23 -16.70 15.62
N VAL A 138 12.03 -16.11 14.42
CA VAL A 138 10.70 -15.66 13.98
C VAL A 138 9.82 -16.87 13.70
N ARG A 139 8.82 -17.08 14.56
CA ARG A 139 7.81 -18.13 14.36
C ARG A 139 6.75 -17.69 13.35
N PRO A 140 6.16 -18.63 12.59
CA PRO A 140 5.04 -18.32 11.70
C PRO A 140 3.91 -17.60 12.45
N PHE A 141 3.25 -16.64 11.78
CA PHE A 141 2.16 -15.80 12.33
C PHE A 141 2.55 -14.84 13.46
N GLN A 142 3.76 -14.92 14.01
CA GLN A 142 4.20 -14.12 15.16
C GLN A 142 5.17 -12.98 14.80
N GLY A 143 5.45 -12.76 13.51
CA GLY A 143 6.44 -11.75 13.07
C GLY A 143 6.18 -10.33 13.61
N ARG A 144 4.91 -9.91 13.71
CA ARG A 144 4.56 -8.60 14.29
C ARG A 144 4.88 -8.51 15.78
N GLN A 145 4.53 -9.53 16.56
CA GLN A 145 4.81 -9.58 17.99
C GLN A 145 6.31 -9.64 18.25
N PHE A 146 7.02 -10.51 17.51
CA PHE A 146 8.47 -10.61 17.57
C PHE A 146 9.16 -9.27 17.25
N SER A 147 8.62 -8.49 16.30
CA SER A 147 9.15 -7.16 15.98
C SER A 147 8.95 -6.11 17.09
N PHE A 148 7.95 -6.28 17.96
CA PHE A 148 7.77 -5.41 19.13
C PHE A 148 8.70 -5.81 20.26
N GLU A 149 8.85 -7.11 20.49
CA GLU A 149 9.75 -7.67 21.51
C GLU A 149 11.23 -7.42 21.17
N ASN A 150 11.59 -7.45 19.89
CA ASN A 150 12.97 -7.30 19.40
C ASN A 150 13.10 -6.09 18.46
N THR A 151 13.05 -4.88 19.03
CA THR A 151 13.11 -3.62 18.26
C THR A 151 14.38 -3.48 17.40
N SER A 152 15.49 -4.10 17.80
CA SER A 152 16.75 -4.15 17.04
C SER A 152 16.65 -4.96 15.73
N LEU A 153 15.77 -5.98 15.69
CA LEU A 153 15.56 -6.87 14.52
C LEU A 153 14.44 -6.37 13.59
N ARG A 154 13.71 -5.33 13.98
CA ARG A 154 12.65 -4.71 13.18
C ARG A 154 13.08 -4.31 11.75
N PRO A 155 14.31 -3.77 11.51
CA PRO A 155 14.75 -3.48 10.15
C PRO A 155 14.79 -4.72 9.23
N ALA A 156 15.17 -5.90 9.75
CA ALA A 156 15.21 -7.13 8.97
C ALA A 156 13.79 -7.60 8.58
N ILE A 157 12.83 -7.47 9.49
CA ILE A 157 11.42 -7.80 9.23
C ILE A 157 10.81 -6.82 8.22
N ASN A 158 11.10 -5.52 8.35
CA ASN A 158 10.67 -4.52 7.37
C ASN A 158 11.30 -4.72 5.99
N LEU A 159 12.56 -5.16 5.93
CA LEU A 159 13.21 -5.51 4.68
C LEU A 159 12.48 -6.67 4.00
N TYR A 160 12.20 -7.73 4.77
CA TYR A 160 11.48 -8.91 4.27
C TYR A 160 10.05 -8.56 3.84
N SER A 161 9.34 -7.68 4.57
CA SER A 161 7.97 -7.27 4.22
C SER A 161 7.87 -6.48 2.91
N VAL A 162 8.96 -5.88 2.43
CA VAL A 162 9.01 -5.22 1.11
C VAL A 162 9.51 -6.15 0.01
N ILE A 163 10.57 -6.91 0.28
CA ILE A 163 11.18 -7.81 -0.71
C ILE A 163 10.21 -8.92 -1.09
N LEU A 164 9.51 -9.50 -0.11
CA LEU A 164 8.59 -10.61 -0.34
C LEU A 164 7.50 -10.29 -1.38
N PRO A 165 6.66 -9.24 -1.23
CA PRO A 165 5.64 -8.93 -2.22
C PRO A 165 6.24 -8.50 -3.56
N THR A 166 7.38 -7.80 -3.56
CA THR A 166 8.04 -7.37 -4.81
C THR A 166 8.56 -8.57 -5.62
N ILE A 167 9.20 -9.54 -4.95
CA ILE A 167 9.65 -10.79 -5.56
C ILE A 167 8.47 -11.66 -5.98
N THR A 168 7.43 -11.77 -5.13
CA THR A 168 6.24 -12.55 -5.44
C THR A 168 5.58 -12.06 -6.73
N LEU A 169 5.39 -10.75 -6.87
CA LEU A 169 4.87 -10.16 -8.11
C LEU A 169 5.79 -10.45 -9.30
N SER A 170 7.10 -10.33 -9.12
CA SER A 170 8.09 -10.61 -10.17
C SER A 170 7.98 -12.05 -10.68
N LEU A 171 7.90 -13.02 -9.76
CA LEU A 171 7.75 -14.45 -10.07
C LEU A 171 6.43 -14.76 -10.78
N LEU A 172 5.32 -14.17 -10.34
CA LEU A 172 4.01 -14.37 -10.94
C LEU A 172 3.94 -13.80 -12.36
N VAL A 173 4.42 -12.57 -12.56
CA VAL A 173 4.43 -11.91 -13.89
C VAL A 173 5.32 -12.66 -14.87
N TYR A 174 6.52 -13.07 -14.46
CA TYR A 174 7.41 -13.86 -15.30
C TYR A 174 6.82 -15.25 -15.56
N GLY A 175 6.34 -15.93 -14.51
CA GLY A 175 5.80 -17.28 -14.60
C GLY A 175 4.61 -17.37 -15.53
N PHE A 176 3.70 -16.40 -15.49
CA PHE A 176 2.54 -16.32 -16.37
C PHE A 176 2.93 -16.29 -17.86
N GLY A 177 4.08 -15.67 -18.18
CA GLY A 177 4.58 -15.57 -19.54
C GLY A 177 5.45 -16.74 -20.01
N TYR A 178 6.06 -17.51 -19.11
CA TYR A 178 7.14 -18.45 -19.47
C TYR A 178 7.10 -19.82 -18.79
N SER A 179 6.61 -19.94 -17.55
CA SER A 179 6.70 -21.21 -16.81
C SER A 179 5.73 -21.29 -15.64
N ARG A 180 4.95 -22.39 -15.62
CA ARG A 180 4.04 -22.74 -14.51
C ARG A 180 4.76 -22.94 -13.18
N PHE A 181 6.03 -23.35 -13.21
CA PHE A 181 6.85 -23.48 -12.00
C PHE A 181 6.98 -22.15 -11.26
N PHE A 182 7.26 -21.05 -11.97
CA PHE A 182 7.40 -19.74 -11.32
C PHE A 182 6.08 -19.15 -10.87
N VAL A 183 4.96 -19.51 -11.52
CA VAL A 183 3.62 -19.21 -11.00
C VAL A 183 3.40 -19.92 -9.65
N PHE A 184 3.67 -21.22 -9.60
CA PHE A 184 3.58 -21.99 -8.36
C PHE A 184 4.51 -21.43 -7.28
N ALA A 185 5.77 -21.13 -7.61
CA ALA A 185 6.71 -20.52 -6.69
C ALA A 185 6.23 -19.16 -6.18
N GLY A 186 5.60 -18.34 -7.02
CA GLY A 186 4.96 -17.08 -6.62
C GLY A 186 3.84 -17.29 -5.61
N PHE A 187 2.95 -18.26 -5.81
CA PHE A 187 1.92 -18.60 -4.82
C PHE A 187 2.52 -19.09 -3.49
N MET A 188 3.56 -19.91 -3.54
CA MET A 188 4.26 -20.36 -2.34
C MET A 188 4.95 -19.20 -1.61
N CYS A 189 5.59 -18.28 -2.34
CA CYS A 189 6.16 -17.06 -1.75
C CYS A 189 5.07 -16.23 -1.06
N SER A 190 3.91 -16.04 -1.69
CA SER A 190 2.79 -15.35 -1.07
C SER A 190 2.39 -15.98 0.28
N ALA A 191 2.37 -17.31 0.38
CA ALA A 191 2.08 -18.01 1.63
C ALA A 191 3.11 -17.73 2.73
N LEU A 192 4.38 -17.50 2.39
CA LEU A 192 5.41 -17.12 3.37
C LEU A 192 5.15 -15.76 4.03
N GLY A 193 4.35 -14.89 3.44
CA GLY A 193 3.99 -13.61 4.08
C GLY A 193 3.11 -13.77 5.32
N LEU A 194 2.49 -14.94 5.49
CA LEU A 194 1.82 -15.31 6.74
C LEU A 194 2.80 -15.36 7.92
N MET A 195 4.09 -15.59 7.68
CA MET A 195 5.11 -15.60 8.74
C MET A 195 5.29 -14.23 9.41
N ILE A 196 5.15 -13.14 8.66
CA ILE A 196 5.33 -11.77 9.19
C ILE A 196 4.16 -11.35 10.08
N GLY A 197 3.04 -12.09 10.05
CA GLY A 197 1.81 -11.71 10.75
C GLY A 197 1.05 -10.55 10.07
N THR A 198 1.59 -10.00 8.97
CA THR A 198 0.92 -8.99 8.13
C THR A 198 0.20 -9.68 6.98
N ARG A 199 -0.97 -10.24 7.29
CA ARG A 199 -1.87 -10.95 6.34
C ARG A 199 -2.16 -10.14 5.07
N GLY A 200 -2.20 -8.81 5.21
CA GLY A 200 -2.30 -7.86 4.10
C GLY A 200 -1.23 -8.10 3.04
N ALA A 201 0.05 -8.23 3.40
CA ALA A 201 1.14 -8.33 2.43
C ALA A 201 1.05 -9.58 1.52
N SER A 202 0.62 -10.72 2.07
CA SER A 202 0.39 -11.96 1.30
C SER A 202 -0.78 -11.83 0.32
N ILE A 203 -1.94 -11.42 0.82
CA ILE A 203 -3.15 -11.46 0.00
C ILE A 203 -3.16 -10.28 -0.99
N GLU A 204 -2.62 -9.13 -0.59
CA GLU A 204 -2.54 -7.90 -1.41
C GLU A 204 -1.71 -8.10 -2.68
N VAL A 205 -0.58 -8.83 -2.62
CA VAL A 205 0.22 -9.06 -3.82
C VAL A 205 -0.49 -9.97 -4.82
N LEU A 206 -1.21 -11.00 -4.36
CA LEU A 206 -2.02 -11.86 -5.23
C LEU A 206 -3.17 -11.08 -5.85
N PHE A 207 -3.87 -10.27 -5.04
CA PHE A 207 -4.92 -9.40 -5.52
C PHE A 207 -4.40 -8.43 -6.60
N MET A 208 -3.23 -7.83 -6.37
CA MET A 208 -2.65 -6.92 -7.34
C MET A 208 -2.14 -7.61 -8.60
N PHE A 209 -1.68 -8.86 -8.51
CA PHE A 209 -1.39 -9.67 -9.70
C PHE A 209 -2.67 -9.91 -10.53
N VAL A 210 -3.81 -10.20 -9.90
CA VAL A 210 -5.11 -10.33 -10.59
C VAL A 210 -5.52 -9.00 -11.24
N VAL A 211 -5.38 -7.87 -10.54
CA VAL A 211 -5.63 -6.53 -11.11
C VAL A 211 -4.74 -6.28 -12.33
N CYS A 212 -3.45 -6.66 -12.27
CA CYS A 212 -2.54 -6.53 -13.40
C CYS A 212 -3.01 -7.34 -14.62
N LEU A 213 -3.51 -8.56 -14.42
CA LEU A 213 -4.08 -9.39 -15.49
C LEU A 213 -5.34 -8.76 -16.09
N ILE A 214 -6.27 -8.30 -15.26
CA ILE A 214 -7.53 -7.66 -15.70
C ILE A 214 -7.23 -6.42 -16.55
N MET A 215 -6.31 -5.58 -16.10
CA MET A 215 -5.89 -4.37 -16.81
C MET A 215 -5.23 -4.71 -18.15
N THR A 216 -4.30 -5.66 -18.15
CA THR A 216 -3.53 -6.04 -19.35
C THR A 216 -4.41 -6.64 -20.44
N TYR A 217 -5.25 -7.60 -20.05
CA TYR A 217 -6.12 -8.33 -20.99
C TYR A 217 -7.47 -7.66 -21.22
N ARG A 218 -7.66 -6.48 -20.65
CA ARG A 218 -8.91 -5.71 -20.71
C ARG A 218 -10.15 -6.55 -20.40
N TYR A 219 -10.08 -7.33 -19.32
CA TYR A 219 -11.17 -8.22 -18.94
C TYR A 219 -12.40 -7.43 -18.48
N ARG A 220 -13.47 -7.43 -19.29
CA ARG A 220 -14.68 -6.60 -19.07
C ARG A 220 -15.68 -7.19 -18.08
N ASN A 221 -15.44 -8.40 -17.59
CA ASN A 221 -16.40 -9.11 -16.74
C ASN A 221 -16.33 -8.59 -15.29
N LEU A 222 -17.10 -7.53 -15.03
CA LEU A 222 -17.29 -6.94 -13.70
C LEU A 222 -17.71 -7.98 -12.66
N ALA A 223 -18.50 -9.00 -13.03
CA ALA A 223 -18.94 -10.02 -12.09
C ALA A 223 -17.77 -10.86 -11.58
N ALA A 224 -16.85 -11.30 -12.45
CA ALA A 224 -15.67 -12.06 -12.04
C ALA A 224 -14.70 -11.23 -11.16
N PHE A 225 -14.59 -9.93 -11.42
CA PHE A 225 -13.81 -9.03 -10.57
C PHE A 225 -14.46 -8.79 -9.21
N THR A 226 -15.77 -8.53 -9.19
CA THR A 226 -16.54 -8.42 -7.95
C THR A 226 -16.43 -9.70 -7.14
N LEU A 227 -16.55 -10.87 -7.77
CA LEU A 227 -16.35 -12.17 -7.14
C LEU A 227 -14.93 -12.33 -6.57
N SER A 228 -13.92 -11.77 -7.24
CA SER A 228 -12.52 -11.77 -6.76
C SER A 228 -12.32 -10.86 -5.54
N ILE A 229 -12.97 -9.69 -5.50
CA ILE A 229 -12.99 -8.82 -4.31
C ILE A 229 -13.73 -9.50 -3.17
N PHE A 230 -14.90 -10.07 -3.43
CA PHE A 230 -15.66 -10.80 -2.41
C PHE A 230 -14.86 -11.99 -1.91
N GLY A 231 -14.23 -12.78 -2.79
CA GLY A 231 -13.33 -13.87 -2.41
C GLY A 231 -12.15 -13.39 -1.56
N PHE A 232 -11.52 -12.26 -1.90
CA PHE A 232 -10.47 -11.63 -1.10
C PHE A 232 -10.95 -11.28 0.31
N VAL A 233 -12.10 -10.60 0.41
CA VAL A 233 -12.71 -10.20 1.68
C VAL A 233 -13.08 -11.43 2.50
N THR A 234 -13.74 -12.42 1.91
CA THR A 234 -14.12 -13.68 2.56
C THR A 234 -12.91 -14.48 3.06
N ILE A 235 -11.81 -14.57 2.30
CA ILE A 235 -10.60 -15.27 2.75
C ILE A 235 -9.93 -14.51 3.90
N ALA A 236 -9.82 -13.17 3.81
CA ALA A 236 -9.27 -12.35 4.88
C ALA A 236 -10.08 -12.50 6.18
N ILE A 237 -11.41 -12.58 6.06
CA ILE A 237 -12.36 -12.83 7.13
C ILE A 237 -12.21 -14.24 7.70
N ALA A 238 -12.19 -15.28 6.87
CA ALA A 238 -12.09 -16.67 7.31
C ALA A 238 -10.81 -16.90 8.13
N ILE A 239 -9.69 -16.30 7.71
CA ILE A 239 -8.44 -16.30 8.46
C ILE A 239 -8.57 -15.48 9.75
N GLY A 240 -9.37 -14.41 9.76
CA GLY A 240 -9.70 -13.64 10.96
C GLY A 240 -10.48 -14.45 12.00
N ILE A 241 -11.49 -15.20 11.55
CA ILE A 241 -12.35 -16.05 12.38
C ILE A 241 -11.57 -17.24 12.94
N LEU A 242 -10.74 -17.91 12.13
CA LEU A 242 -9.89 -19.02 12.59
C LEU A 242 -8.98 -18.63 13.77
N ARG A 243 -8.68 -17.33 13.93
CA ARG A 243 -7.93 -16.82 15.08
C ARG A 243 -8.82 -16.63 16.30
N SER A 244 -10.02 -16.06 16.14
CA SER A 244 -10.93 -15.82 17.27
C SER A 244 -11.48 -17.13 17.85
N THR A 245 -11.69 -18.16 17.02
CA THR A 245 -12.08 -19.49 17.50
C THR A 245 -10.92 -20.26 18.14
N ALA A 246 -9.67 -19.98 17.76
CA ALA A 246 -8.49 -20.53 18.44
C ALA A 246 -8.31 -19.98 19.87
N ASP A 247 -8.88 -18.80 20.16
CA ASP A 247 -8.91 -18.19 21.50
C ASP A 247 -10.07 -18.71 22.39
N GLY A 248 -10.80 -19.75 21.95
CA GLY A 248 -11.70 -20.55 22.79
C GLY A 248 -13.18 -20.17 22.77
N ASP A 249 -13.59 -19.20 21.95
CA ASP A 249 -14.97 -18.74 21.92
C ASP A 249 -15.82 -19.58 20.94
N SER A 250 -16.66 -20.45 21.48
CA SER A 250 -17.27 -21.60 20.77
C SER A 250 -18.73 -21.41 20.35
N GLY A 251 -19.19 -20.16 20.23
CA GLY A 251 -20.60 -19.86 19.93
C GLY A 251 -20.85 -18.59 19.13
N VAL A 252 -19.91 -18.14 18.30
CA VAL A 252 -20.02 -16.82 17.67
C VAL A 252 -20.72 -16.88 16.31
N ASP A 253 -21.79 -16.11 16.14
CA ASP A 253 -22.46 -15.91 14.85
C ASP A 253 -21.46 -15.28 13.86
N VAL A 254 -21.07 -16.08 12.88
CA VAL A 254 -20.08 -15.72 11.86
C VAL A 254 -20.44 -14.41 11.18
N LEU A 255 -21.72 -14.15 10.90
CA LEU A 255 -22.15 -12.94 10.19
C LEU A 255 -22.00 -11.69 11.08
N GLN A 256 -22.26 -11.81 12.38
CA GLN A 256 -22.04 -10.72 13.34
C GLN A 256 -20.55 -10.41 13.49
N VAL A 257 -19.70 -11.44 13.64
CA VAL A 257 -18.23 -11.26 13.70
C VAL A 257 -17.71 -10.60 12.44
N VAL A 258 -18.19 -11.03 11.27
CA VAL A 258 -17.82 -10.44 9.98
C VAL A 258 -18.18 -8.96 9.93
N THR A 259 -19.44 -8.64 10.22
CA THR A 259 -19.95 -7.27 10.15
C THR A 259 -19.19 -6.37 11.11
N PHE A 260 -18.93 -6.87 12.32
CA PHE A 260 -18.16 -6.16 13.32
C PHE A 260 -16.71 -5.92 12.87
N GLN A 261 -16.01 -6.96 12.40
CA GLN A 261 -14.62 -6.86 11.96
C GLN A 261 -14.41 -5.96 10.73
N ILE A 262 -15.44 -5.81 9.89
CA ILE A 262 -15.41 -4.89 8.74
C ILE A 262 -15.60 -3.45 9.22
N PHE A 263 -16.70 -3.14 9.92
CA PHE A 263 -17.10 -1.75 10.18
C PHE A 263 -16.54 -1.15 11.47
N TYR A 264 -16.24 -1.98 12.47
CA TYR A 264 -15.85 -1.55 13.82
C TYR A 264 -14.49 -2.11 14.27
N GLY A 265 -14.02 -3.18 13.61
CA GLY A 265 -12.69 -3.75 13.81
C GLY A 265 -11.56 -2.85 13.33
N ASN A 266 -10.34 -3.21 13.70
CA ASN A 266 -9.12 -2.44 13.38
C ASN A 266 -8.61 -2.64 11.93
N ASN A 267 -9.38 -3.30 11.06
CA ASN A 267 -8.97 -3.56 9.68
C ASN A 267 -9.06 -2.29 8.82
N PHE A 268 -10.13 -1.50 8.99
CA PHE A 268 -10.41 -0.28 8.24
C PHE A 268 -10.66 0.92 9.18
N SER A 269 -9.80 1.04 10.19
CA SER A 269 -9.93 2.05 11.25
C SER A 269 -9.40 3.44 10.86
N ASP A 270 -8.76 3.58 9.70
CA ASP A 270 -7.94 4.75 9.34
C ASP A 270 -8.69 6.10 9.48
N PHE A 271 -10.00 6.12 9.24
CA PHE A 271 -10.82 7.32 9.40
C PHE A 271 -11.13 7.66 10.86
N ARG A 272 -11.50 6.65 11.66
CA ARG A 272 -11.73 6.80 13.11
C ARG A 272 -10.43 7.17 13.82
N ASP A 273 -9.35 6.47 13.48
CA ASP A 273 -8.01 6.69 14.01
C ASP A 273 -7.53 8.10 13.68
N TYR A 274 -7.85 8.64 12.49
CA TYR A 274 -7.55 10.02 12.16
C TYR A 274 -8.30 11.03 13.05
N ALA A 275 -9.60 10.83 13.29
CA ALA A 275 -10.36 11.68 14.20
C ALA A 275 -9.82 11.62 15.64
N TRP A 276 -9.35 10.45 16.10
CA TRP A 276 -8.69 10.31 17.40
C TRP A 276 -7.35 11.06 17.46
N ILE A 277 -6.55 11.00 16.39
CA ILE A 277 -5.31 11.79 16.31
C ILE A 277 -5.61 13.29 16.41
N LEU A 278 -6.67 13.76 15.74
CA LEU A 278 -7.07 15.17 15.77
C LEU A 278 -7.54 15.60 17.16
N SER A 279 -8.17 14.72 17.95
CA SER A 279 -8.67 15.10 19.28
C SER A 279 -7.59 15.51 20.27
N GLY A 280 -6.35 15.02 20.09
CA GLY A 280 -5.19 15.47 20.89
C GLY A 280 -4.30 16.48 20.17
N PHE A 281 -4.65 16.88 18.94
CA PHE A 281 -3.87 17.87 18.20
C PHE A 281 -4.17 19.28 18.70
N ASN A 282 -3.19 19.89 19.38
CA ASN A 282 -3.30 21.21 19.98
C ASN A 282 -3.02 22.38 19.03
N GLY A 283 -3.01 22.14 17.71
CA GLY A 283 -2.70 23.16 16.69
C GLY A 283 -1.21 23.46 16.50
N ARG A 284 -0.29 22.77 17.21
CA ARG A 284 1.15 22.89 16.97
C ARG A 284 1.61 21.97 15.85
N PHE A 285 1.94 22.57 14.72
CA PHE A 285 2.40 21.82 13.55
C PHE A 285 3.81 21.26 13.73
N TYR A 286 4.06 20.08 13.15
CA TYR A 286 5.37 19.42 13.19
C TYR A 286 6.34 19.92 12.11
N HIS A 287 5.92 20.84 11.23
CA HIS A 287 6.77 21.53 10.25
C HIS A 287 7.70 20.63 9.40
N GLY A 288 7.26 19.40 9.09
CA GLY A 288 8.01 18.45 8.28
C GLY A 288 8.93 17.53 9.07
N MET A 289 8.98 17.63 10.40
CA MET A 289 9.82 16.76 11.23
C MET A 289 9.46 15.28 11.08
N THR A 290 8.17 14.98 10.94
CA THR A 290 7.72 13.60 10.73
C THR A 290 8.08 13.07 9.34
N TYR A 291 8.02 13.93 8.31
CA TYR A 291 8.52 13.61 6.97
C TYR A 291 10.02 13.32 6.99
N LEU A 292 10.81 14.17 7.66
CA LEU A 292 12.25 13.99 7.81
C LEU A 292 12.57 12.70 8.58
N ALA A 293 11.87 12.41 9.67
CA ALA A 293 12.02 11.16 10.43
C ALA A 293 11.65 9.92 9.60
N GLY A 294 10.69 10.07 8.68
CA GLY A 294 10.35 9.08 7.66
C GLY A 294 11.46 8.89 6.63
N TYR A 295 12.03 9.96 6.09
CA TYR A 295 13.12 9.90 5.11
C TYR A 295 14.42 9.36 5.70
N MET A 296 14.64 9.56 6.99
CA MET A 296 15.71 8.94 7.76
C MET A 296 15.42 7.47 8.11
N ALA A 297 14.43 6.81 7.47
CA ALA A 297 14.00 5.48 7.88
C ALA A 297 15.08 4.39 7.89
N LEU A 298 16.16 4.59 7.14
CA LEU A 298 17.36 3.76 7.13
C LEU A 298 18.11 3.72 8.47
N ILE A 299 18.08 4.81 9.24
CA ILE A 299 18.79 4.93 10.52
C ILE A 299 17.86 4.40 11.62
N PRO A 300 18.14 3.27 12.28
CA PRO A 300 17.25 2.72 13.30
C PRO A 300 16.90 3.73 14.40
N SER A 301 15.67 3.69 14.90
CA SER A 301 15.20 4.63 15.94
C SER A 301 15.92 4.48 17.28
N PHE A 302 16.61 3.36 17.53
CA PHE A 302 17.46 3.21 18.72
C PHE A 302 18.79 3.97 18.62
N ILE A 303 19.16 4.44 17.43
CA ILE A 303 20.38 5.23 17.18
C ILE A 303 20.06 6.72 17.08
N SER A 304 18.84 7.07 16.63
CA SER A 304 18.45 8.45 16.37
C SER A 304 17.29 8.86 17.27
N ASP A 305 17.59 9.67 18.28
CA ASP A 305 16.61 10.26 19.20
C ASP A 305 15.54 11.02 18.42
N PHE A 306 15.95 11.78 17.39
CA PHE A 306 15.04 12.47 16.48
C PHE A 306 13.98 11.54 15.86
N ARG A 307 14.36 10.32 15.45
CA ARG A 307 13.38 9.33 14.96
C ARG A 307 12.59 8.67 16.08
N GLY A 308 13.16 8.56 17.28
CA GLY A 308 12.45 8.16 18.48
C GLY A 308 11.25 9.07 18.74
N ASP A 309 11.46 10.38 18.58
CA ASP A 309 10.45 11.40 18.92
C ASP A 309 9.46 11.67 17.77
N PHE A 310 9.95 11.79 16.54
CA PHE A 310 9.17 12.30 15.41
C PHE A 310 8.72 11.25 14.39
N ARG A 311 8.95 9.96 14.64
CA ARG A 311 8.34 8.92 13.77
C ARG A 311 6.82 9.03 13.85
N MET A 312 6.14 9.00 12.71
CA MET A 312 4.69 9.11 12.63
C MET A 312 3.94 8.21 13.62
N GLY A 313 4.33 6.94 13.77
CA GLY A 313 3.67 6.04 14.72
C GLY A 313 3.83 6.45 16.19
N VAL A 314 4.91 7.16 16.55
CA VAL A 314 5.08 7.71 17.90
C VAL A 314 4.20 8.94 18.06
N VAL A 315 4.30 9.88 17.13
CA VAL A 315 3.48 11.10 17.12
C VAL A 315 1.98 10.79 17.20
N THR A 316 1.48 9.85 16.39
CA THR A 316 0.05 9.52 16.39
C THR A 316 -0.39 8.77 17.63
N ALA A 317 0.48 7.96 18.25
CA ALA A 317 0.19 7.34 19.55
C ALA A 317 0.12 8.41 20.65
N THR A 318 1.10 9.30 20.72
CA THR A 318 1.16 10.38 21.72
C THR A 318 -0.04 11.32 21.61
N LEU A 319 -0.43 11.73 20.39
CA LEU A 319 -1.62 12.56 20.17
C LEU A 319 -2.91 11.85 20.60
N ALA A 320 -2.97 10.53 20.47
CA ALA A 320 -4.13 9.76 20.90
C ALA A 320 -4.15 9.46 22.42
N GLY A 321 -3.13 9.87 23.17
CA GLY A 321 -2.96 9.51 24.58
C GLY A 321 -2.56 8.05 24.81
N LEU A 322 -2.05 7.38 23.78
CA LEU A 322 -1.58 5.99 23.85
C LEU A 322 -0.08 5.96 24.12
N ASP A 323 0.39 4.92 24.83
CA ASP A 323 1.83 4.71 25.06
C ASP A 323 2.52 4.28 23.76
N PRO A 324 3.47 5.07 23.21
CA PRO A 324 4.21 4.72 22.00
C PRO A 324 5.13 3.50 22.14
N GLN A 325 5.42 3.03 23.37
CA GLN A 325 6.20 1.82 23.60
C GLN A 325 5.37 0.55 23.36
N PHE A 326 4.07 0.59 23.69
CA PHE A 326 3.18 -0.56 23.57
C PHE A 326 2.22 -0.46 22.37
N HIS A 327 2.12 0.71 21.73
CA HIS A 327 1.27 0.93 20.57
C HIS A 327 2.07 1.30 19.31
N ALA A 328 1.69 0.72 18.17
CA ALA A 328 2.37 0.92 16.87
C ALA A 328 2.17 2.32 16.26
N GLY A 329 1.30 3.12 16.87
CA GLY A 329 0.69 4.33 16.29
C GLY A 329 -0.66 4.08 15.65
N LEU A 330 -1.48 5.13 15.63
CA LEU A 330 -2.73 5.18 14.89
C LEU A 330 -2.47 5.56 13.43
N ARG A 331 -3.34 5.09 12.53
CA ARG A 331 -3.23 5.35 11.09
C ARG A 331 -4.11 6.53 10.69
N PRO A 332 -3.55 7.69 10.31
CA PRO A 332 -4.36 8.75 9.74
C PRO A 332 -4.79 8.38 8.32
N THR A 333 -5.79 9.08 7.78
CA THR A 333 -6.10 9.02 6.34
C THR A 333 -4.91 9.55 5.52
N LEU A 334 -4.94 9.34 4.20
CA LEU A 334 -3.80 9.56 3.30
C LEU A 334 -3.10 10.93 3.46
N PHE A 335 -3.85 11.98 3.77
CA PHE A 335 -3.32 13.35 3.90
C PHE A 335 -3.26 13.86 5.35
N GLY A 336 -3.52 13.00 6.34
CA GLY A 336 -3.46 13.42 7.74
C GLY A 336 -2.04 13.78 8.19
N GLU A 337 -1.01 13.09 7.69
CA GLU A 337 0.38 13.49 7.92
C GLU A 337 0.69 14.88 7.35
N ALA A 338 0.24 15.17 6.13
CA ALA A 338 0.40 16.48 5.51
C ALA A 338 -0.23 17.60 6.36
N TYR A 339 -1.41 17.35 6.92
CA TYR A 339 -2.09 18.28 7.82
C TYR A 339 -1.31 18.51 9.12
N LEU A 340 -0.85 17.45 9.80
CA LEU A 340 -0.12 17.58 11.06
C LEU A 340 1.19 18.36 10.91
N ASN A 341 1.81 18.33 9.72
CA ASN A 341 3.06 19.07 9.48
C ASN A 341 2.86 20.50 9.01
N PHE A 342 1.86 20.76 8.16
CA PHE A 342 1.77 22.03 7.43
C PHE A 342 0.34 22.59 7.34
N GLY A 343 -0.62 22.00 8.05
CA GLY A 343 -2.03 22.39 8.03
C GLY A 343 -2.68 22.22 6.66
N ILE A 344 -3.72 23.02 6.40
CA ILE A 344 -4.48 23.02 5.15
C ILE A 344 -3.56 23.22 3.92
N PRO A 345 -2.60 24.17 3.91
CA PRO A 345 -1.67 24.33 2.78
C PRO A 345 -0.90 23.05 2.46
N GLY A 346 -0.50 22.28 3.49
CA GLY A 346 0.15 20.97 3.32
C GLY A 346 -0.70 19.99 2.55
N VAL A 347 -1.95 19.83 2.97
CA VAL A 347 -2.93 18.94 2.32
C VAL A 347 -3.08 19.32 0.85
N VAL A 348 -3.25 20.61 0.56
CA VAL A 348 -3.42 21.12 -0.81
C VAL A 348 -2.20 20.79 -1.68
N VAL A 349 -1.00 21.16 -1.23
CA VAL A 349 0.23 21.01 -2.03
C VAL A 349 0.58 19.54 -2.23
N ILE A 350 0.57 18.74 -1.16
CA ILE A 350 0.97 17.34 -1.21
C ILE A 350 -0.05 16.51 -2.00
N ALA A 351 -1.36 16.74 -1.81
CA ALA A 351 -2.39 16.05 -2.59
C ALA A 351 -2.31 16.40 -4.08
N THR A 352 -2.06 17.67 -4.42
CA THR A 352 -1.91 18.10 -5.82
C THR A 352 -0.68 17.45 -6.46
N LEU A 353 0.46 17.42 -5.77
CA LEU A 353 1.69 16.78 -6.24
C LEU A 353 1.50 15.27 -6.43
N PHE A 354 0.90 14.60 -5.46
CA PHE A 354 0.57 13.17 -5.56
C PHE A 354 -0.36 12.91 -6.74
N GLY A 355 -1.44 13.68 -6.86
CA GLY A 355 -2.40 13.59 -7.97
C GLY A 355 -1.75 13.80 -9.34
N TYR A 356 -0.81 14.75 -9.45
CA TYR A 356 -0.07 15.01 -10.68
C TYR A 356 0.75 13.79 -11.13
N TYR A 357 1.55 13.21 -10.25
CA TYR A 357 2.33 12.02 -10.59
C TYR A 357 1.44 10.80 -10.81
N PHE A 358 0.35 10.67 -10.06
CA PHE A 358 -0.62 9.60 -10.24
C PHE A 358 -1.35 9.68 -11.58
N GLY A 359 -1.73 10.88 -12.03
CA GLY A 359 -2.30 11.11 -13.36
C GLY A 359 -1.31 10.74 -14.47
N LYS A 360 -0.03 11.15 -14.35
CA LYS A 360 1.03 10.75 -15.28
C LYS A 360 1.23 9.23 -15.32
N LEU A 361 1.20 8.57 -14.16
CA LEU A 361 1.31 7.12 -14.05
C LEU A 361 0.17 6.43 -14.79
N GLN A 362 -1.06 6.90 -14.60
CA GLN A 362 -2.24 6.35 -15.26
C GLN A 362 -2.11 6.45 -16.78
N MET A 363 -1.76 7.62 -17.31
CA MET A 363 -1.55 7.81 -18.74
C MET A 363 -0.43 6.91 -19.27
N TRP A 364 0.71 6.85 -18.58
CA TRP A 364 1.84 6.02 -19.02
C TRP A 364 1.49 4.53 -19.08
N VAL A 365 0.79 3.99 -18.06
CA VAL A 365 0.42 2.57 -18.01
C VAL A 365 -0.55 2.21 -19.14
N HIS A 366 -1.55 3.06 -19.41
CA HIS A 366 -2.60 2.75 -20.38
C HIS A 366 -2.21 3.09 -21.83
N ASP A 367 -1.20 3.95 -22.01
CA ASP A 367 -0.67 4.27 -23.34
C ASP A 367 -0.14 3.01 -24.03
N ASN A 368 -0.63 2.72 -25.24
CA ASN A 368 -0.21 1.57 -26.05
C ASN A 368 -0.16 0.22 -25.31
N LEU A 369 -1.08 -0.02 -24.36
CA LEU A 369 -1.12 -1.26 -23.59
C LEU A 369 -1.49 -2.46 -24.48
N GLN A 370 -0.55 -3.36 -24.68
CA GLN A 370 -0.73 -4.59 -25.46
C GLN A 370 -1.26 -5.74 -24.57
N PRO A 371 -2.22 -6.56 -25.03
CA PRO A 371 -2.75 -7.69 -24.27
C PRO A 371 -1.80 -8.90 -24.33
N ASN A 372 -0.57 -8.71 -23.87
CA ASN A 372 0.49 -9.71 -23.88
C ASN A 372 1.38 -9.56 -22.63
N ARG A 373 2.41 -10.41 -22.56
CA ARG A 373 3.39 -10.38 -21.45
C ARG A 373 4.08 -9.02 -21.25
N LEU A 374 4.32 -8.27 -22.33
CA LEU A 374 4.98 -6.97 -22.25
C LEU A 374 4.03 -5.94 -21.64
N GLY A 375 2.74 -6.02 -21.97
CA GLY A 375 1.69 -5.26 -21.28
C GLY A 375 1.60 -5.62 -19.80
N LEU A 376 1.61 -6.92 -19.46
CA LEU A 376 1.56 -7.36 -18.06
C LEU A 376 2.75 -6.83 -17.26
N ARG A 377 3.96 -6.90 -17.83
CA ARG A 377 5.15 -6.29 -17.26
C ARG A 377 4.99 -4.80 -17.07
N LYS A 378 4.46 -4.08 -18.07
CA LYS A 378 4.25 -2.62 -18.00
C LYS A 378 3.27 -2.24 -16.89
N VAL A 379 2.18 -2.97 -16.74
CA VAL A 379 1.21 -2.75 -15.64
C VAL A 379 1.87 -3.05 -14.29
N ALA A 380 2.65 -4.12 -14.16
CA ALA A 380 3.40 -4.41 -12.94
C ALA A 380 4.41 -3.30 -12.58
N CYS A 381 5.14 -2.75 -13.56
CA CYS A 381 5.98 -1.57 -13.35
C CYS A 381 5.15 -0.36 -12.87
N GLY A 382 3.95 -0.19 -13.44
CA GLY A 382 2.98 0.82 -13.00
C GLY A 382 2.61 0.67 -11.54
N TYR A 383 2.37 -0.55 -11.07
CA TYR A 383 2.08 -0.82 -9.67
C TYR A 383 3.27 -0.54 -8.74
N ILE A 384 4.48 -0.96 -9.11
CA ILE A 384 5.69 -0.66 -8.34
C ILE A 384 5.90 0.86 -8.25
N ALA A 385 5.72 1.58 -9.36
CA ALA A 385 5.80 3.04 -9.37
C ALA A 385 4.69 3.70 -8.53
N PHE A 386 3.47 3.16 -8.54
CA PHE A 386 2.38 3.60 -7.66
C PHE A 386 2.78 3.48 -6.19
N LEU A 387 3.24 2.30 -5.76
CA LEU A 387 3.66 2.07 -4.38
C LEU A 387 4.86 2.94 -3.99
N PHE A 388 5.79 3.17 -4.92
CA PHE A 388 6.92 4.09 -4.69
C PHE A 388 6.43 5.51 -4.41
N LEU A 389 5.52 6.04 -5.23
CA LEU A 389 4.94 7.37 -5.05
C LEU A 389 4.10 7.46 -3.77
N PHE A 390 3.28 6.44 -3.51
CA PHE A 390 2.41 6.38 -2.33
C PHE A 390 3.22 6.41 -1.03
N ASN A 391 4.25 5.57 -0.92
CA ASN A 391 5.10 5.49 0.27
C ASN A 391 6.09 6.66 0.40
N ALA A 392 6.34 7.42 -0.67
CA ALA A 392 7.11 8.66 -0.60
C ALA A 392 6.31 9.81 0.03
N VAL A 393 4.97 9.79 -0.13
CA VAL A 393 4.04 10.77 0.42
C VAL A 393 3.54 10.37 1.82
N PHE A 394 3.37 9.08 2.06
CA PHE A 394 2.93 8.51 3.33
C PHE A 394 4.10 7.84 4.05
N THR A 395 4.73 8.55 4.97
CA THR A 395 6.05 8.15 5.49
C THR A 395 6.09 6.98 6.47
N PRO A 396 4.98 6.52 7.11
CA PRO A 396 4.98 5.27 7.86
C PRO A 396 5.45 4.06 7.03
N GLY A 397 5.28 4.12 5.70
CA GLY A 397 5.73 3.11 4.74
C GLY A 397 7.01 3.46 3.99
N PHE A 398 7.73 4.55 4.34
CA PHE A 398 8.88 5.03 3.55
C PHE A 398 9.99 4.00 3.38
N TYR A 399 10.06 2.99 4.26
CA TYR A 399 10.97 1.87 4.09
C TYR A 399 10.80 1.11 2.79
N TYR A 400 9.61 1.11 2.23
CA TYR A 400 9.35 0.60 0.89
C TYR A 400 10.19 1.33 -0.17
N VAL A 401 10.30 2.65 -0.10
CA VAL A 401 10.95 3.50 -1.11
C VAL A 401 12.42 3.14 -1.26
N TYR A 402 13.18 3.10 -0.16
CA TYR A 402 14.61 2.81 -0.24
C TYR A 402 14.91 1.35 -0.55
N VAL A 403 14.12 0.39 -0.04
CA VAL A 403 14.32 -1.04 -0.35
C VAL A 403 14.04 -1.30 -1.82
N VAL A 404 12.95 -0.77 -2.36
CA VAL A 404 12.64 -0.91 -3.78
C VAL A 404 13.63 -0.15 -4.65
N ALA A 405 14.09 1.03 -4.25
CA ALA A 405 15.15 1.75 -4.96
C ALA A 405 16.45 0.92 -5.02
N ALA A 406 16.85 0.30 -3.91
CA ALA A 406 18.01 -0.59 -3.87
C ALA A 406 17.82 -1.82 -4.77
N TRP A 407 16.64 -2.45 -4.71
CA TRP A 407 16.31 -3.60 -5.54
C TRP A 407 16.29 -3.27 -7.03
N LEU A 408 15.69 -2.15 -7.43
CA LEU A 408 15.67 -1.67 -8.82
C LEU A 408 17.08 -1.31 -9.30
N THR A 409 17.87 -0.63 -8.47
CA THR A 409 19.27 -0.29 -8.79
C THR A 409 20.12 -1.55 -8.96
N GLY A 410 19.92 -2.55 -8.10
CA GLY A 410 20.53 -3.87 -8.24
C GLY A 410 20.16 -4.52 -9.58
N GLY A 411 18.90 -4.42 -10.00
CA GLY A 411 18.45 -4.88 -11.32
C GLY A 411 19.17 -4.18 -12.47
N ILE A 412 19.34 -2.85 -12.39
CA ILE A 412 20.12 -2.08 -13.39
C ILE A 412 21.57 -2.57 -13.43
N ILE A 413 22.25 -2.66 -12.29
CA ILE A 413 23.64 -3.11 -12.22
C ILE A 413 23.79 -4.52 -12.77
N LEU A 414 22.89 -5.44 -12.38
CA LEU A 414 22.93 -6.82 -12.85
C LEU A 414 22.65 -6.93 -14.36
N SER A 415 21.75 -6.11 -14.93
CA SER A 415 21.59 -6.08 -16.40
C SER A 415 22.91 -5.74 -17.09
N TYR A 416 23.64 -4.73 -16.62
CA TYR A 416 24.95 -4.39 -17.19
C TYR A 416 25.99 -5.51 -17.04
N LEU A 417 25.98 -6.26 -15.93
CA LEU A 417 26.93 -7.36 -15.71
C LEU A 417 26.63 -8.58 -16.58
N PHE A 418 25.35 -8.91 -16.77
CA PHE A 418 24.92 -10.09 -17.54
C PHE A 418 24.79 -9.83 -19.04
N ASP A 419 24.70 -8.57 -19.49
CA ASP A 419 24.68 -8.21 -20.91
C ASP A 419 26.09 -8.05 -21.54
N ARG A 420 27.14 -7.84 -20.73
CA ARG A 420 28.54 -7.72 -21.19
C ARG A 420 29.06 -8.94 -21.99
N PRO A 421 28.83 -10.20 -21.59
CA PRO A 421 29.33 -11.36 -22.33
C PRO A 421 28.74 -11.49 -23.76
N ALA A 422 27.53 -10.96 -24.00
CA ALA A 422 26.87 -11.01 -25.30
C ALA A 422 27.42 -9.96 -26.30
N LEU A 423 28.00 -8.87 -25.79
CA LEU A 423 28.64 -7.83 -26.62
C LEU A 423 30.07 -8.24 -27.00
N ASP A 424 30.82 -8.84 -26.08
CA ASP A 424 32.20 -9.28 -26.34
C ASP A 424 32.24 -10.46 -27.34
N SER A 425 31.27 -11.36 -27.28
CA SER A 425 31.12 -12.47 -28.25
C SER A 425 30.72 -11.99 -29.66
N LYS A 426 29.87 -10.97 -29.78
CA LYS A 426 29.56 -10.35 -31.08
C LYS A 426 30.74 -9.55 -31.63
N ALA A 427 31.51 -8.89 -30.77
CA ALA A 427 32.73 -8.17 -31.17
C ALA A 427 33.86 -9.14 -31.59
N GLN A 428 33.92 -10.35 -31.03
CA GLN A 428 34.83 -11.40 -31.49
C GLN A 428 34.36 -12.06 -32.79
N ALA A 429 33.07 -12.33 -32.94
CA ALA A 429 32.50 -12.90 -34.17
C ALA A 429 32.52 -11.94 -35.37
N ALA A 430 32.61 -10.63 -35.15
CA ALA A 430 32.79 -9.64 -36.21
C ALA A 430 34.28 -9.43 -36.60
N LYS A 431 35.21 -10.06 -35.90
CA LYS A 431 36.66 -10.01 -36.15
C LYS A 431 37.24 -11.31 -36.73
N THR A 432 36.43 -12.35 -36.86
CA THR A 432 36.67 -13.59 -37.61
C THR A 432 35.84 -13.59 -38.86
#